data_AF-A0A9E6DAE4-F1
#
_entry.id   AF-A0A9E6DAE4-F1
#
_cell.length_a   1.000
_cell.length_b   1.000
_cell.length_c   1.000
_cell.angle_alpha   90.00
_cell.angle_beta   90.00
_cell.angle_gamma   90.00
#
_symmetry.space_group_name_H-M   'P 1'
#
loop_
_entity.id
_entity.type
_entity.pdbx_description
1 polymer ?
#
loop_
_entity_poly.entity_id
_entity_poly.type
_entity_poly.pdbx_seq_one_letter_code
_entity_poly.pdbx_strand_id
1 'polypeptide(L)'
;MEESNILIAVITLAVGGLIGYFAGRSSSSSDNSQKRQVDELKVEINQYKDSVASHFQQTATMINEMNDSYKSVVQHLAKGSQDLCDAGIAKDIESRLIPKLDNNDAEVEPQERQENTPVESFEPPRDYAPKKPDEVGALSEHYGVKTAPIEQEPVTADAVTQPDVAAPKS
;
A
#
# COMPACT_ATOMS: atom_id res chain seq x y z
N MET A 1 16.37 -28.95 58.81
CA MET A 1 15.68 -28.64 57.53
C MET A 1 16.26 -27.42 56.82
N GLU A 2 16.95 -26.52 57.53
CA GLU A 2 17.54 -25.30 56.95
C GLU A 2 18.79 -25.57 56.09
N GLU A 3 19.66 -26.50 56.49
CA GLU A 3 20.90 -26.87 55.76
C GLU A 3 20.62 -27.39 54.33
N SER A 4 19.59 -28.23 54.14
CA SER A 4 19.24 -28.77 52.81
C SER A 4 18.68 -27.72 51.86
N ASN A 5 17.99 -26.70 52.38
CA ASN A 5 17.45 -25.62 51.55
C ASN A 5 18.55 -24.70 51.03
N ILE A 6 19.58 -24.45 51.86
CA ILE A 6 20.77 -23.69 51.45
C ILE A 6 21.51 -24.43 50.33
N LEU A 7 21.65 -25.76 50.45
CA LEU A 7 22.34 -26.58 49.46
C LEU A 7 21.60 -26.59 48.11
N ILE A 8 20.27 -26.70 48.12
CA ILE A 8 19.43 -26.61 46.92
C ILE A 8 19.52 -25.21 46.28
N ALA A 9 19.53 -24.14 47.08
CA ALA A 9 19.65 -22.77 46.58
C ALA A 9 20.99 -22.52 45.88
N VAL A 10 22.09 -23.07 46.41
CA VAL A 10 23.41 -22.93 45.79
C VAL A 10 23.50 -23.73 44.48
N ILE A 11 22.96 -24.94 44.44
CA ILE A 11 22.97 -25.78 43.22
C ILE A 11 22.13 -25.13 42.12
N THR A 12 20.93 -24.66 42.44
CA THR A 12 20.04 -24.00 41.45
C THR A 12 20.64 -22.69 40.93
N LEU A 13 21.32 -21.91 41.77
CA LEU A 13 22.03 -20.70 41.33
C LEU A 13 23.24 -21.04 40.45
N ALA A 14 24.00 -22.09 40.77
CA ALA A 14 25.14 -22.51 39.96
C ALA A 14 24.68 -23.01 38.57
N VAL A 15 23.64 -23.84 38.53
CA VAL A 15 23.08 -24.38 37.29
C VAL A 15 22.41 -23.27 36.47
N GLY A 16 21.59 -22.44 37.10
CA GLY A 16 20.96 -21.29 36.45
C GLY A 16 21.97 -20.27 35.94
N GLY A 17 23.05 -20.03 36.69
CA GLY A 17 24.16 -19.16 36.31
C GLY A 17 24.93 -19.69 35.10
N LEU A 18 25.22 -20.99 35.06
CA LEU A 18 25.89 -21.63 33.91
C LEU A 18 25.05 -21.59 32.64
N ILE A 19 23.76 -21.92 32.75
CA ILE A 19 22.81 -21.88 31.63
C ILE A 19 22.63 -20.43 31.15
N GLY A 20 22.43 -19.50 32.08
CA GLY A 20 22.28 -18.07 31.78
C GLY A 20 23.53 -17.48 31.12
N TYR A 21 24.72 -17.86 31.56
CA TYR A 21 25.98 -17.40 30.97
C TYR A 21 26.18 -17.93 29.54
N PHE A 22 25.91 -19.21 29.30
CA PHE A 22 26.02 -19.81 27.96
C PHE A 22 24.98 -19.24 26.98
N ALA A 23 23.73 -19.09 27.42
CA ALA A 23 22.67 -18.50 26.58
C ALA A 23 22.90 -17.01 26.32
N GLY A 24 23.29 -16.24 27.33
CA GLY A 24 23.57 -14.81 27.21
C GLY A 24 24.74 -14.49 26.29
N ARG A 25 25.78 -15.34 26.27
CA ARG A 25 26.95 -15.15 25.38
C ARG A 25 26.63 -15.43 23.91
N SER A 26 25.72 -16.34 23.60
CA SER A 26 25.29 -16.63 22.22
C SER A 26 24.43 -15.51 21.63
N SER A 27 23.59 -14.86 22.44
CA SER A 27 22.70 -13.78 21.99
C SER A 27 23.43 -12.51 21.54
N SER A 28 24.55 -12.17 22.18
CA SER A 28 25.31 -10.93 21.89
C SER A 28 25.87 -10.85 20.46
N SER A 29 26.03 -11.97 19.75
CA SER A 29 26.54 -11.99 18.37
C SER A 29 25.43 -11.92 17.31
N SER A 30 24.19 -12.28 17.65
CA SER A 30 23.05 -12.32 16.69
C SER A 30 22.35 -10.97 16.50
N ASP A 31 22.54 -10.04 17.43
CA ASP A 31 21.82 -8.76 17.43
C ASP A 31 22.25 -7.83 16.27
N ASN A 32 23.49 -7.97 15.79
CA ASN A 32 24.01 -7.18 14.67
C ASN A 32 23.42 -7.60 13.31
N SER A 33 23.12 -8.89 13.09
CA SER A 33 22.54 -9.36 11.84
C SER A 33 21.04 -9.04 11.76
N GLN A 34 20.35 -9.07 12.90
CA GLN A 34 18.92 -8.76 12.97
C GLN A 34 18.67 -7.25 12.82
N LYS A 35 19.53 -6.40 13.41
CA LYS A 35 19.50 -4.94 13.19
C LYS A 35 19.76 -4.56 11.73
N ARG A 36 20.74 -5.22 11.07
CA ARG A 36 21.04 -4.98 9.65
C ARG A 36 19.86 -5.28 8.73
N GLN A 37 19.15 -6.38 8.97
CA GLN A 37 17.94 -6.72 8.19
C GLN A 37 16.85 -5.64 8.36
N VAL A 38 16.61 -5.17 9.59
CA VAL A 38 15.63 -4.12 9.84
C VAL A 38 16.01 -2.81 9.16
N ASP A 39 17.29 -2.45 9.17
CA ASP A 39 17.76 -1.21 8.53
C ASP A 39 17.73 -1.31 6.99
N GLU A 40 18.02 -2.48 6.42
CA GLU A 40 17.88 -2.76 4.99
C GLU A 40 16.42 -2.61 4.52
N LEU A 41 15.46 -3.20 5.24
CA LEU A 41 14.04 -3.05 4.93
C LEU A 41 13.57 -1.59 5.00
N LYS A 42 14.06 -0.81 5.97
CA LYS A 42 13.73 0.62 6.06
C LYS A 42 14.28 1.40 4.87
N VAL A 43 15.50 1.08 4.44
CA VAL A 43 16.12 1.70 3.26
C VAL A 43 15.30 1.40 2.01
N GLU A 44 14.85 0.16 1.83
CA GLU A 44 14.00 -0.26 0.71
C GLU A 44 12.65 0.48 0.71
N ILE A 45 11.98 0.59 1.86
CA ILE A 45 10.72 1.34 1.99
C ILE A 45 10.91 2.82 1.62
N ASN A 46 12.01 3.44 2.06
CA ASN A 46 12.28 4.84 1.73
C ASN A 46 12.58 5.00 0.24
N GLN A 47 13.38 4.12 -0.36
CA GLN A 47 13.62 4.15 -1.81
C GLN A 47 12.33 3.96 -2.62
N TYR A 48 11.44 3.06 -2.19
CA TYR A 48 10.13 2.90 -2.81
C TYR A 48 9.30 4.17 -2.73
N LYS A 49 9.22 4.80 -1.55
CA LYS A 49 8.50 6.08 -1.36
C LYS A 49 9.06 7.18 -2.25
N ASP A 50 10.38 7.30 -2.36
CA ASP A 50 11.04 8.29 -3.21
C ASP A 50 10.76 8.02 -4.70
N SER A 51 10.80 6.76 -5.12
CA SER A 51 10.46 6.35 -6.49
C SER A 51 9.01 6.68 -6.85
N VAL A 52 8.07 6.41 -5.95
CA VAL A 52 6.65 6.75 -6.12
C VAL A 52 6.46 8.26 -6.19
N ALA A 53 7.09 9.02 -5.28
CA ALA A 53 7.02 10.48 -5.29
C ALA A 53 7.56 11.06 -6.59
N SER A 54 8.71 10.56 -7.06
CA SER A 54 9.30 10.94 -8.35
C SER A 54 8.37 10.63 -9.53
N HIS A 55 7.72 9.47 -9.52
CA HIS A 55 6.78 9.09 -10.57
C HIS A 55 5.56 10.02 -10.62
N PHE A 56 4.98 10.37 -9.47
CA PHE A 56 3.86 11.32 -9.43
C PHE A 56 4.27 12.73 -9.82
N GLN A 57 5.49 13.17 -9.45
CA GLN A 57 6.02 14.46 -9.88
C GLN A 57 6.20 14.49 -11.41
N GLN A 58 6.80 13.46 -11.99
CA GLN A 58 6.95 13.33 -13.44
C GLN A 58 5.58 13.32 -14.14
N THR A 59 4.62 12.54 -13.63
CA THR A 59 3.26 12.47 -14.18
C THR A 59 2.52 13.79 -14.06
N ALA A 60 2.67 14.53 -12.95
CA ALA A 60 2.07 15.86 -12.81
C ALA A 60 2.61 16.83 -13.88
N THR A 61 3.93 16.80 -14.14
CA THR A 61 4.52 17.60 -15.23
C THR A 61 3.94 17.21 -16.59
N MET A 62 3.86 15.91 -16.91
CA MET A 62 3.29 15.44 -18.18
C MET A 62 1.81 15.81 -18.33
N ILE A 63 1.02 15.75 -17.26
CA ILE A 63 -0.39 16.16 -17.25
C ILE A 63 -0.51 17.66 -17.55
N ASN A 64 0.37 18.50 -16.98
CA ASN A 64 0.37 19.93 -17.27
C ASN A 64 0.70 20.21 -18.74
N GLU A 65 1.73 19.55 -19.29
CA GLU A 65 2.07 19.65 -20.73
C GLU A 65 0.91 19.21 -21.64
N MET A 66 0.18 18.16 -21.23
CA MET A 66 -1.03 17.71 -21.93
C MET A 66 -2.15 18.75 -21.83
N ASN A 67 -2.37 19.34 -20.65
CA ASN A 67 -3.38 20.38 -20.44
C ASN A 67 -3.08 21.61 -21.31
N ASP A 68 -1.82 22.02 -21.41
CA ASP A 68 -1.42 23.12 -22.29
C ASP A 68 -1.68 22.79 -23.77
N SER A 69 -1.39 21.55 -24.18
CA SER A 69 -1.72 21.07 -25.52
C SER A 69 -3.24 21.05 -25.78
N TYR A 70 -4.03 20.65 -24.78
CA TYR A 70 -5.49 20.69 -24.82
C TYR A 70 -6.01 22.14 -24.97
N LYS A 71 -5.47 23.07 -24.19
CA LYS A 71 -5.79 24.51 -24.29
C LYS A 71 -5.52 25.05 -25.69
N SER A 72 -4.37 24.71 -26.26
CA SER A 72 -4.00 25.10 -27.63
C SER A 72 -4.98 24.58 -28.68
N VAL A 73 -5.40 23.32 -28.58
CA VAL A 73 -6.41 22.73 -29.48
C VAL A 73 -7.75 23.46 -29.36
N VAL A 74 -8.20 23.75 -28.15
CA VAL A 74 -9.45 24.48 -27.89
C VAL A 74 -9.39 25.89 -28.48
N GLN A 75 -8.28 26.61 -28.29
CA GLN A 75 -8.08 27.93 -28.89
C GLN A 75 -8.07 27.87 -30.42
N HIS A 76 -7.41 26.87 -31.00
CA HIS A 76 -7.39 26.67 -32.44
C HIS A 76 -8.79 26.37 -33.00
N LEU A 77 -9.59 25.59 -32.27
CA LEU A 77 -10.98 25.33 -32.63
C LEU A 77 -11.86 26.59 -32.54
N ALA A 78 -11.69 27.40 -31.48
CA ALA A 78 -12.39 28.67 -31.35
C ALA A 78 -12.07 29.61 -32.52
N LYS A 79 -10.77 29.75 -32.85
CA LYS A 79 -10.33 30.52 -34.02
C LYS A 79 -10.89 29.98 -35.33
N GLY A 80 -10.79 28.67 -35.56
CA GLY A 80 -11.34 28.02 -36.74
C GLY A 80 -12.85 28.23 -36.87
N SER A 81 -13.59 28.21 -35.77
CA SER A 81 -15.03 28.50 -35.80
C SER A 81 -15.35 29.93 -36.23
N GLN A 82 -14.50 30.89 -35.87
CA GLN A 82 -14.67 32.29 -36.29
C GLN A 82 -14.33 32.50 -37.77
N ASP A 83 -13.36 31.76 -38.29
CA ASP A 83 -12.95 31.84 -39.70
C ASP A 83 -13.92 31.09 -40.64
N LEU A 84 -14.56 30.02 -40.17
CA LEU A 84 -15.32 29.08 -41.02
C LEU A 84 -16.85 29.13 -40.81
N CYS A 85 -17.35 29.65 -39.68
CA CYS A 85 -18.78 29.66 -39.37
C CYS A 85 -19.38 31.07 -39.44
N ASP A 86 -20.70 31.13 -39.65
CA ASP A 86 -21.45 32.38 -39.50
C ASP A 86 -21.31 32.95 -38.09
N ALA A 87 -21.32 34.29 -37.98
CA ALA A 87 -21.03 35.00 -36.73
C ALA A 87 -21.90 34.56 -35.52
N GLY A 88 -23.15 34.13 -35.77
CA GLY A 88 -24.04 33.62 -34.73
C GLY A 88 -23.62 32.24 -34.18
N ILE A 89 -23.12 31.36 -35.07
CA ILE A 89 -22.67 30.01 -34.72
C ILE A 89 -21.27 30.05 -34.10
N ALA A 90 -20.37 30.88 -34.64
CA ALA A 90 -19.04 31.10 -34.08
C ALA A 90 -19.09 31.56 -32.62
N LYS A 91 -19.98 32.54 -32.32
CA LYS A 91 -20.16 33.07 -30.97
C LYS A 91 -20.72 32.03 -29.97
N ASP A 92 -21.62 31.15 -30.42
CA ASP A 92 -22.13 30.05 -29.59
C ASP A 92 -21.02 29.03 -29.28
N ILE A 93 -20.21 28.65 -30.27
CA ILE A 93 -19.07 27.75 -30.08
C ILE A 93 -18.06 28.35 -29.11
N GLU A 94 -17.64 29.59 -29.32
CA GLU A 94 -16.71 30.31 -28.45
C GLU A 94 -17.19 30.36 -26.99
N SER A 95 -18.46 30.70 -26.78
CA SER A 95 -19.06 30.78 -25.44
C SER A 95 -19.07 29.45 -24.68
N ARG A 96 -18.96 28.31 -25.37
CA ARG A 96 -18.93 26.96 -24.75
C ARG A 96 -17.51 26.47 -24.47
N LEU A 97 -16.52 27.01 -25.19
CA LEU A 97 -15.12 26.58 -25.14
C LEU A 97 -14.32 27.42 -24.12
N ILE A 98 -14.50 28.75 -24.13
CA ILE A 98 -13.68 29.68 -23.35
C ILE A 98 -13.93 29.62 -21.83
N PRO A 99 -15.17 29.47 -21.31
CA PRO A 99 -15.40 29.45 -19.85
C PRO A 99 -14.73 28.28 -19.14
N LYS A 100 -14.37 27.20 -19.85
CA LYS A 100 -13.71 26.03 -19.26
C LYS A 100 -12.19 26.19 -19.13
N LEU A 101 -11.61 27.20 -19.78
CA LEU A 101 -10.17 27.41 -19.83
C LEU A 101 -9.66 28.39 -18.77
N ASP A 102 -10.47 29.39 -18.43
CA ASP A 102 -10.09 30.50 -17.55
C ASP A 102 -10.16 30.15 -16.05
N ASN A 103 -10.77 29.01 -15.69
CA ASN A 103 -10.85 28.55 -14.29
C ASN A 103 -9.56 27.87 -13.78
N ASN A 104 -8.40 28.15 -14.38
CA ASN A 104 -7.12 27.56 -13.98
C ASN A 104 -6.34 28.39 -12.94
N ASP A 105 -6.76 29.63 -12.66
CA ASP A 105 -6.20 30.48 -11.60
C ASP A 105 -7.18 30.71 -10.43
N ALA A 106 -8.23 29.90 -10.34
CA ALA A 106 -8.88 29.72 -9.05
C ALA A 106 -7.93 28.88 -8.21
N GLU A 107 -7.06 29.57 -7.48
CA GLU A 107 -6.53 29.09 -6.21
C GLU A 107 -7.62 28.23 -5.59
N VAL A 108 -7.35 26.93 -5.46
CA VAL A 108 -8.21 26.05 -4.68
C VAL A 108 -8.01 26.55 -3.26
N GLU A 109 -8.72 27.63 -2.90
CA GLU A 109 -9.04 27.90 -1.52
C GLU A 109 -9.54 26.56 -1.00
N PRO A 110 -8.94 26.02 0.07
CA PRO A 110 -9.55 24.90 0.76
C PRO A 110 -10.96 25.35 1.04
N GLN A 111 -11.94 24.79 0.34
CA GLN A 111 -13.33 24.95 0.74
C GLN A 111 -13.35 24.43 2.17
N GLU A 112 -13.40 25.36 3.12
CA GLU A 112 -13.70 25.06 4.50
C GLU A 112 -14.98 24.24 4.42
N ARG A 113 -14.82 22.95 4.70
CA ARG A 113 -15.92 22.00 4.77
C ARG A 113 -16.94 22.65 5.67
N GLN A 114 -18.04 23.11 5.08
CA GLN A 114 -19.21 23.52 5.84
C GLN A 114 -19.62 22.31 6.66
N GLU A 115 -19.26 22.38 7.93
CA GLU A 115 -19.49 21.41 8.97
C GLU A 115 -20.99 21.41 9.27
N ASN A 116 -21.79 20.74 8.44
CA ASN A 116 -23.20 20.47 8.71
C ASN A 116 -23.73 19.28 7.89
N THR A 117 -22.97 18.20 7.83
CA THR A 117 -23.49 16.86 7.54
C THR A 117 -23.08 15.93 8.68
N PRO A 118 -24.00 15.15 9.27
CA PRO A 118 -23.65 14.19 10.31
C PRO A 118 -22.56 13.27 9.76
N VAL A 119 -21.48 13.16 10.51
CA VAL A 119 -20.32 12.33 10.20
C VAL A 119 -20.77 10.87 10.15
N GLU A 120 -21.22 10.40 8.99
CA GLU A 120 -21.15 8.98 8.66
C GLU A 120 -19.66 8.69 8.55
N SER A 121 -19.15 7.95 9.53
CA SER A 121 -17.76 7.53 9.62
C SER A 121 -17.31 7.00 8.27
N PHE A 122 -16.38 7.72 7.63
CA PHE A 122 -15.63 7.20 6.49
C PHE A 122 -14.66 6.14 7.06
N GLU A 123 -15.19 4.97 7.42
CA GLU A 123 -14.37 3.81 7.73
C GLU A 123 -13.71 3.37 6.42
N PRO A 124 -12.38 3.28 6.36
CA PRO A 124 -11.71 2.73 5.19
C PRO A 124 -12.22 1.29 4.95
N PRO A 125 -12.27 0.82 3.69
CA PRO A 125 -12.74 -0.51 3.37
C PRO A 125 -12.05 -1.56 4.24
N ARG A 126 -12.85 -2.36 4.97
CA ARG A 126 -12.36 -3.37 5.93
C ARG A 126 -11.73 -4.59 5.24
N ASP A 127 -11.63 -4.55 3.92
CA ASP A 127 -11.11 -5.63 3.06
C ASP A 127 -9.59 -5.83 3.16
N TYR A 128 -8.86 -4.89 3.77
CA TYR A 128 -7.41 -4.99 3.97
C TYR A 128 -6.99 -5.71 5.28
N ALA A 129 -7.94 -6.10 6.14
CA ALA A 129 -7.60 -6.73 7.41
C ALA A 129 -7.12 -8.18 7.21
N PRO A 130 -5.95 -8.58 7.79
CA PRO A 130 -5.47 -9.96 7.72
C PRO A 130 -6.49 -10.89 8.40
N LYS A 131 -6.98 -11.86 7.64
CA LYS A 131 -7.98 -12.83 8.10
C LYS A 131 -7.33 -13.91 8.98
N LYS A 132 -8.12 -14.49 9.88
CA LYS A 132 -7.68 -15.64 10.67
C LYS A 132 -7.46 -16.85 9.74
N PRO A 133 -6.59 -17.81 10.10
CA PRO A 133 -6.27 -18.96 9.24
C PRO A 133 -7.49 -19.80 8.84
N ASP A 134 -8.52 -19.83 9.69
CA ASP A 134 -9.75 -20.60 9.47
C ASP A 134 -10.85 -19.80 8.74
N GLU A 135 -10.56 -18.56 8.33
CA GLU A 135 -11.57 -17.67 7.75
C GLU A 135 -11.36 -17.49 6.25
N VAL A 136 -12.37 -17.97 5.51
CA VAL A 136 -12.37 -18.04 4.06
C VAL A 136 -12.50 -16.65 3.43
N GLY A 137 -11.59 -16.33 2.50
CA GLY A 137 -11.53 -15.04 1.81
C GLY A 137 -12.81 -14.74 1.01
N ALA A 138 -13.21 -13.47 0.90
CA ALA A 138 -14.37 -13.07 0.09
C ALA A 138 -14.14 -13.30 -1.41
N LEU A 139 -12.87 -13.51 -1.80
CA LEU A 139 -12.44 -13.85 -3.16
C LEU A 139 -11.95 -15.31 -3.28
N SER A 140 -12.22 -16.16 -2.29
CA SER A 140 -11.83 -17.56 -2.37
C SER A 140 -12.84 -18.37 -3.19
N GLU A 141 -12.37 -19.36 -3.94
CA GLU A 141 -13.20 -20.17 -4.85
C GLU A 141 -14.25 -21.03 -4.13
N HIS A 142 -14.12 -21.20 -2.81
CA HIS A 142 -15.01 -21.97 -1.94
C HIS A 142 -15.97 -21.07 -1.13
N TYR A 143 -15.95 -19.76 -1.34
CA TYR A 143 -16.87 -18.83 -0.67
C TYR A 143 -18.32 -19.11 -1.12
N GLY A 144 -19.18 -19.47 -0.16
CA GLY A 144 -20.60 -19.79 -0.42
C GLY A 144 -20.89 -21.24 -0.80
N VAL A 145 -19.88 -22.11 -0.92
CA VAL A 145 -20.08 -23.55 -1.17
C VAL A 145 -20.15 -24.27 0.17
N LYS A 146 -21.36 -24.53 0.67
CA LYS A 146 -21.58 -25.35 1.88
C LYS A 146 -21.42 -26.83 1.53
N THR A 147 -20.18 -27.31 1.49
CA THR A 147 -19.91 -28.75 1.53
C THR A 147 -20.20 -29.22 2.96
N ALA A 148 -21.15 -30.15 3.12
CA ALA A 148 -21.38 -30.82 4.40
C ALA A 148 -20.05 -31.44 4.90
N PRO A 149 -19.87 -31.64 6.22
CA PRO A 149 -18.64 -32.22 6.75
C PRO A 149 -18.46 -33.60 6.15
N ILE A 150 -17.53 -33.73 5.21
CA ILE A 150 -17.01 -35.03 4.84
C ILE A 150 -15.92 -35.27 5.88
N GLU A 151 -16.18 -36.23 6.75
CA GLU A 151 -15.21 -36.79 7.68
C GLU A 151 -13.87 -36.98 6.97
N GLN A 152 -12.83 -36.49 7.63
CA GLN A 152 -11.45 -36.71 7.24
C GLN A 152 -11.19 -38.23 7.24
N GLU A 153 -10.91 -38.81 6.08
CA GLU A 153 -10.06 -39.99 6.00
C GLU A 153 -8.68 -39.60 5.46
N PRO A 154 -7.60 -40.10 6.08
CA PRO A 154 -6.24 -39.69 5.76
C PRO A 154 -5.75 -40.46 4.54
N VAL A 155 -5.29 -39.77 3.51
CA VAL A 155 -4.39 -40.38 2.53
C VAL A 155 -3.21 -39.45 2.26
N THR A 156 -2.10 -39.91 2.80
CA THR A 156 -0.73 -39.52 2.53
C THR A 156 -0.39 -39.50 1.04
N ALA A 157 0.64 -38.69 0.75
CA ALA A 157 1.67 -38.90 -0.27
C ALA A 157 1.42 -38.37 -1.69
N ASP A 158 2.24 -37.35 -1.97
CA ASP A 158 3.06 -37.21 -3.17
C ASP A 158 2.46 -36.59 -4.46
N ALA A 159 2.88 -35.34 -4.66
CA ALA A 159 3.71 -34.91 -5.80
C ALA A 159 3.12 -33.82 -6.71
N VAL A 160 4.03 -32.91 -7.12
CA VAL A 160 3.99 -32.05 -8.32
C VAL A 160 3.11 -30.80 -8.18
N THR A 161 3.53 -29.53 -8.30
CA THR A 161 4.79 -28.86 -8.66
C THR A 161 4.65 -27.37 -8.32
N GLN A 162 5.74 -26.76 -7.86
CA GLN A 162 5.91 -25.31 -7.71
C GLN A 162 5.71 -24.57 -9.05
N PRO A 163 4.97 -23.45 -9.13
CA PRO A 163 5.16 -22.51 -10.22
C PRO A 163 6.34 -21.59 -9.88
N ASP A 164 7.45 -21.93 -10.53
CA ASP A 164 8.54 -21.09 -11.02
C ASP A 164 8.54 -19.60 -10.62
N VAL A 165 9.55 -19.24 -9.82
CA VAL A 165 9.97 -17.89 -9.51
C VAL A 165 10.72 -17.34 -10.73
N ALA A 166 10.09 -16.46 -11.48
CA ALA A 166 10.76 -15.69 -12.53
C ALA A 166 11.80 -14.74 -11.90
N ALA A 167 13.07 -15.14 -11.97
CA ALA A 167 14.22 -14.33 -11.62
C ALA A 167 14.40 -13.14 -12.60
N PRO A 168 15.01 -12.03 -12.15
CA PRO A 168 15.30 -10.86 -12.98
C PRO A 168 16.41 -11.13 -14.00
N LYS A 169 16.26 -10.60 -15.22
CA LYS A 169 17.27 -10.64 -16.28
C LYS A 169 18.33 -9.56 -16.05
N SER A 170 19.59 -9.93 -16.27
CA SER A 170 20.80 -9.09 -16.28
C SER A 170 20.73 -7.92 -17.25
#